data_AF-A0A2G6KFI3-F1
#
_entry.id   AF-A0A2G6KFI3-F1
#
_cell.length_a   1.000
_cell.length_b   1.000
_cell.length_c   1.000
_cell.angle_alpha   90.00
_cell.angle_beta   90.00
_cell.angle_gamma   90.00
#
_symmetry.space_group_name_H-M   'P 1'
#
loop_
_entity.id
_entity.type
_entity.pdbx_description
1 polymer ?
#
loop_
_entity_poly.entity_id
_entity_poly.type
_entity_poly.pdbx_seq_one_letter_code
_entity_poly.pdbx_strand_id
1 'polypeptide(L)'
;MTSLLAFFGQVIEGISIVSREKMIRMRTGTAKKIIPVVFIVVSLLYIAFGFSLEHRRMIGDEKGWDPGSRAMPLGVGFLMLAASIYLTLKKESFEKLGQLQPDSGSVKLISLTIMLSVMYIFFFRYVGFILATNILLFTLIYFNSRQDISWNMIPNWGLGGLFSTGFTLLIYSIGRVTTRFLFLTGKRSNIVLLTNRLVTTGLTCALATLIFLIALFFVRKFLRGTPAKILMHAVFIATGSTEFLYLVFRQVFWVSLAQGIITW
;
A
#
# COMPACT_ATOMS: atom_id res chain seq x y z
N MET A 1 -18.89 58.16 33.34
CA MET A 1 -17.54 57.56 33.48
C MET A 1 -17.52 56.04 33.34
N THR A 2 -18.62 55.33 33.61
CA THR A 2 -18.70 53.85 33.55
C THR A 2 -18.75 53.25 32.13
N SER A 3 -19.21 53.98 31.11
CA SER A 3 -19.28 53.47 29.73
C SER A 3 -17.93 53.47 28.99
N LEU A 4 -17.03 54.38 29.35
CA LEU A 4 -15.74 54.55 28.67
C LEU A 4 -14.72 53.47 29.09
N LEU A 5 -14.74 53.05 30.35
CA LEU A 5 -13.92 51.94 30.86
C LEU A 5 -14.38 50.58 30.29
N ALA A 6 -15.68 50.38 30.10
CA ALA A 6 -16.22 49.17 29.48
C ALA A 6 -15.81 49.05 28.00
N PHE A 7 -15.79 50.18 27.27
CA PHE A 7 -15.35 50.22 25.88
C PHE A 7 -13.85 49.91 25.74
N PHE A 8 -12.99 50.49 26.59
CA PHE A 8 -11.56 50.19 26.58
C PHE A 8 -11.25 48.75 27.00
N GLY A 9 -12.02 48.16 27.92
CA GLY A 9 -11.90 46.75 28.31
C GLY A 9 -12.16 45.79 27.13
N GLN A 10 -13.25 46.01 26.38
CA GLN A 10 -13.57 45.19 25.19
C GLN A 10 -12.53 45.33 24.07
N VAL A 11 -11.96 46.53 23.87
CA VAL A 11 -10.93 46.75 22.85
C VAL A 11 -9.63 46.02 23.23
N ILE A 12 -9.24 46.03 24.51
CA ILE A 12 -8.03 45.35 24.99
C ILE A 12 -8.19 43.82 24.94
N GLU A 13 -9.35 43.29 25.32
CA GLU A 13 -9.65 41.86 25.18
C GLU A 13 -9.65 41.43 23.71
N GLY A 14 -10.28 42.22 22.83
CA GLY A 14 -10.29 41.99 21.38
C GLY A 14 -8.89 41.96 20.77
N ILE A 15 -8.00 42.88 21.16
CA ILE A 15 -6.60 42.90 20.71
C ILE A 15 -5.82 41.67 21.24
N SER A 16 -6.08 41.24 22.47
CA SER A 16 -5.40 40.08 23.07
C SER A 16 -5.80 38.75 22.39
N ILE A 17 -7.08 38.61 22.02
CA ILE A 17 -7.63 37.43 21.35
C ILE A 17 -7.09 37.36 19.93
N VAL A 18 -7.11 38.47 19.19
CA VAL A 18 -6.55 38.56 17.83
C VAL A 18 -5.06 38.27 17.83
N SER A 19 -4.31 38.77 18.83
CA SER A 19 -2.87 38.50 18.95
C SER A 19 -2.58 37.02 19.25
N ARG A 20 -3.35 36.38 20.14
CA ARG A 20 -3.23 34.94 20.43
C ARG A 20 -3.59 34.08 19.23
N GLU A 21 -4.66 34.40 18.51
CA GLU A 21 -5.02 33.69 17.27
C GLU A 21 -3.91 33.82 16.22
N LYS A 22 -3.36 35.01 16.03
CA LYS A 22 -2.28 35.26 15.05
C LYS A 22 -0.99 34.50 15.42
N MET A 23 -0.68 34.40 16.72
CA MET A 23 0.47 33.63 17.21
C MET A 23 0.29 32.11 17.03
N ILE A 24 -0.90 31.58 17.30
CA ILE A 24 -1.23 30.15 17.09
C ILE A 24 -1.25 29.80 15.60
N ARG A 25 -1.77 30.70 14.75
CA ARG A 25 -1.80 30.55 13.29
C ARG A 25 -0.39 30.60 12.68
N MET A 26 0.51 31.43 13.21
CA MET A 26 1.93 31.44 12.81
C MET A 26 2.65 30.15 13.22
N ARG A 27 2.41 29.63 14.44
CA ARG A 27 3.06 28.39 14.92
C ARG A 27 2.62 27.14 14.13
N THR A 28 1.36 27.10 13.70
CA THR A 28 0.79 25.99 12.90
C THR A 28 1.18 26.05 11.42
N GLY A 29 1.35 27.25 10.84
CA GLY A 29 1.82 27.42 9.46
C GLY A 29 3.26 26.92 9.24
N THR A 30 4.15 27.12 10.21
CA THR A 30 5.54 26.64 10.14
C THR A 30 5.62 25.13 10.26
N ALA A 31 4.89 24.53 11.21
CA ALA A 31 4.83 23.08 11.40
C ALA A 31 4.31 22.34 10.14
N LYS A 32 3.31 22.91 9.45
CA LYS A 32 2.73 22.34 8.22
C LYS A 32 3.70 22.28 7.04
N LYS A 33 4.66 23.20 6.96
CA LYS A 33 5.75 23.17 5.94
C LYS A 33 6.90 22.25 6.35
N ILE A 34 7.16 22.12 7.66
CA ILE A 34 8.28 21.32 8.19
C ILE A 34 8.06 19.83 7.94
N ILE A 35 6.84 19.32 8.11
CA ILE A 35 6.55 17.87 7.99
C ILE A 35 7.04 17.27 6.65
N PRO A 36 6.57 17.72 5.48
CA PRO A 36 7.03 17.15 4.20
C PRO A 36 8.54 17.34 3.99
N VAL A 37 9.11 18.48 4.40
CA VAL A 37 10.56 18.73 4.29
C VAL A 37 11.35 17.72 5.14
N VAL A 38 10.90 17.40 6.35
CA VAL A 38 11.50 16.36 7.19
C VAL A 38 11.42 15.00 6.50
N PHE A 39 10.28 14.64 5.91
CA PHE A 39 10.16 13.39 5.15
C PHE A 39 11.09 13.34 3.91
N ILE A 40 11.34 14.47 3.23
CA ILE A 40 12.34 14.54 2.16
C ILE A 40 13.75 14.26 2.72
N VAL A 41 14.11 14.90 3.83
CA VAL A 41 15.43 14.70 4.46
C VAL A 41 15.60 13.25 4.91
N VAL A 42 14.62 12.68 5.61
CA VAL A 42 14.67 11.29 6.09
C VAL A 42 14.71 10.32 4.91
N SER A 43 13.98 10.57 3.82
CA SER A 43 14.01 9.69 2.64
C SER A 43 15.38 9.71 1.95
N LEU A 44 16.02 10.87 1.81
CA LEU A 44 17.38 10.98 1.30
C LEU A 44 18.39 10.25 2.19
N LEU A 45 18.26 10.35 3.52
CA LEU A 45 19.07 9.59 4.46
C LEU A 45 18.86 8.08 4.32
N TYR A 46 17.61 7.64 4.12
CA TYR A 46 17.28 6.22 3.91
C TYR A 46 17.85 5.67 2.60
N ILE A 47 17.84 6.47 1.53
CA ILE A 47 18.47 6.13 0.25
C ILE A 47 19.99 6.04 0.42
N ALA A 48 20.62 7.03 1.07
CA ALA A 48 22.04 7.04 1.35
C ALA A 48 22.46 5.84 2.21
N PHE A 49 21.66 5.50 3.23
CA PHE A 49 21.83 4.30 4.04
C PHE A 49 21.68 3.02 3.21
N GLY A 50 20.70 2.95 2.30
CA GLY A 50 20.54 1.83 1.37
C GLY A 50 21.75 1.60 0.47
N PHE A 51 22.44 2.67 0.06
CA PHE A 51 23.70 2.58 -0.69
C PHE A 51 24.92 2.27 0.18
N SER A 52 24.90 2.60 1.48
CA SER A 52 26.02 2.34 2.40
C SER A 52 26.07 0.90 2.92
N LEU A 53 24.94 0.17 2.90
CA LEU A 53 24.91 -1.25 3.30
C LEU A 53 25.79 -2.09 2.36
N GLU A 54 26.70 -2.91 2.88
CA GLU A 54 27.51 -3.82 2.05
C GLU A 54 26.66 -4.86 1.29
N HIS A 55 27.09 -5.23 0.08
CA HIS A 55 26.50 -6.36 -0.64
C HIS A 55 26.81 -7.65 0.12
N ARG A 56 25.88 -8.12 0.95
CA ARG A 56 26.00 -9.47 1.52
C ARG A 56 25.77 -10.48 0.41
N ARG A 57 26.70 -11.40 0.21
CA ARG A 57 26.51 -12.54 -0.68
C ARG A 57 25.67 -13.58 0.06
N MET A 58 24.58 -14.07 -0.53
CA MET A 58 23.96 -15.30 -0.05
C MET A 58 24.92 -16.47 -0.30
N ILE A 59 25.01 -17.40 0.66
CA ILE A 59 25.78 -18.64 0.51
C ILE A 59 25.23 -19.39 -0.71
N GLY A 60 26.06 -19.57 -1.74
CA GLY A 60 25.70 -20.25 -2.99
C GLY A 60 25.47 -19.35 -4.22
N ASP A 61 25.65 -18.03 -4.11
CA ASP A 61 25.61 -17.11 -5.26
C ASP A 61 27.01 -16.60 -5.62
N GLU A 62 27.54 -17.03 -6.76
CA GLU A 62 28.84 -16.59 -7.29
C GLU A 62 28.80 -15.15 -7.84
N LYS A 63 27.62 -14.63 -8.19
CA LYS A 63 27.47 -13.30 -8.79
C LYS A 63 27.16 -12.20 -7.77
N GLY A 64 26.76 -12.55 -6.54
CA GLY A 64 26.57 -11.61 -5.44
C GLY A 64 25.39 -10.65 -5.59
N TRP A 65 24.31 -11.07 -6.24
CA TRP A 65 23.12 -10.26 -6.50
C TRP A 65 22.05 -10.43 -5.41
N ASP A 66 22.41 -10.49 -4.13
CA ASP A 66 21.41 -10.44 -3.06
C ASP A 66 20.87 -9.00 -2.94
N PRO A 67 19.67 -8.71 -3.45
CA PRO A 67 19.12 -7.37 -3.39
C PRO A 67 18.48 -7.11 -2.02
N GLY A 68 18.29 -8.13 -1.16
CA GLY A 68 17.33 -8.10 -0.05
C GLY A 68 17.64 -7.04 0.99
N SER A 69 18.93 -6.85 1.31
CA SER A 69 19.35 -5.88 2.33
C SER A 69 19.31 -4.43 1.83
N ARG A 70 19.62 -4.19 0.55
CA ARG A 70 19.67 -2.83 -0.05
C ARG A 70 18.34 -2.39 -0.67
N ALA A 71 17.60 -3.31 -1.26
CA ALA A 71 16.39 -3.01 -2.02
C ALA A 71 15.26 -2.47 -1.14
N MET A 72 15.15 -2.93 0.11
CA MET A 72 14.09 -2.44 1.00
C MET A 72 14.34 -0.98 1.44
N PRO A 73 15.52 -0.60 1.97
CA PRO A 73 15.80 0.81 2.27
C PRO A 73 15.71 1.71 1.03
N LEU A 74 16.24 1.27 -0.11
CA LEU A 74 16.15 2.06 -1.35
C LEU A 74 14.69 2.24 -1.80
N GLY A 75 13.92 1.15 -1.85
CA GLY A 75 12.51 1.19 -2.26
C GLY A 75 11.66 2.08 -1.35
N VAL A 76 11.79 1.93 -0.03
CA VAL A 76 11.08 2.78 0.95
C VAL A 76 11.54 4.23 0.84
N GLY A 77 12.84 4.48 0.70
CA GLY A 77 13.40 5.81 0.52
C GLY A 77 12.85 6.52 -0.72
N PHE A 78 12.89 5.87 -1.89
CA PHE A 78 12.35 6.46 -3.13
C PHE A 78 10.84 6.71 -3.06
N LEU A 79 10.07 5.78 -2.48
CA LEU A 79 8.61 5.91 -2.37
C LEU A 79 8.25 7.06 -1.42
N MET A 80 8.95 7.17 -0.29
CA MET A 80 8.76 8.24 0.68
C MET A 80 9.18 9.61 0.12
N LEU A 81 10.25 9.65 -0.68
CA LEU A 81 10.68 10.85 -1.40
C LEU A 81 9.60 11.30 -2.41
N ALA A 82 9.12 10.37 -3.25
CA ALA A 82 8.09 10.66 -4.24
C ALA A 82 6.78 11.15 -3.60
N ALA A 83 6.35 10.50 -2.51
CA ALA A 83 5.18 10.91 -1.74
C ALA A 83 5.36 12.31 -1.13
N SER A 84 6.53 12.60 -0.58
CA SER A 84 6.78 13.91 0.05
C SER A 84 6.89 15.05 -0.97
N ILE A 85 7.52 14.80 -2.12
CA ILE A 85 7.53 15.74 -3.25
C ILE A 85 6.10 16.01 -3.71
N TYR A 86 5.30 14.96 -3.92
CA TYR A 86 3.89 15.09 -4.30
C TYR A 86 3.09 15.95 -3.32
N LEU A 87 3.24 15.71 -2.00
CA LEU A 87 2.57 16.48 -0.95
C LEU A 87 3.04 17.95 -0.93
N THR A 88 4.33 18.20 -1.17
CA THR A 88 4.89 19.55 -1.22
C THR A 88 4.38 20.35 -2.42
N LEU A 89 4.19 19.68 -3.57
CA LEU A 89 3.62 20.28 -4.77
C LEU A 89 2.12 20.58 -4.61
N LYS A 90 1.39 19.74 -3.88
CA LYS A 90 -0.07 19.85 -3.69
C LYS A 90 -0.47 20.64 -2.44
N LYS A 91 0.22 21.77 -2.19
CA LYS A 91 0.13 22.62 -0.98
C LYS A 91 -1.30 22.97 -0.52
N GLU A 92 -2.22 23.23 -1.44
CA GLU A 92 -3.62 23.61 -1.12
C GLU A 92 -4.43 22.49 -0.43
N SER A 93 -4.07 21.23 -0.67
CA SER A 93 -4.76 20.07 -0.08
C SER A 93 -4.43 19.89 1.40
N PHE A 94 -3.18 20.19 1.78
CA PHE A 94 -2.67 19.96 3.13
C PHE A 94 -3.13 21.05 4.12
N GLU A 95 -3.28 22.29 3.64
CA GLU A 95 -3.83 23.39 4.44
C GLU A 95 -5.30 23.15 4.83
N LYS A 96 -6.11 22.63 3.89
CA LYS A 96 -7.48 22.18 4.17
C LYS A 96 -7.54 20.95 5.09
N LEU A 97 -6.63 19.98 4.94
CA LEU A 97 -6.58 18.78 5.79
C LEU A 97 -6.22 19.10 7.25
N GLY A 98 -5.26 20.01 7.47
CA GLY A 98 -4.77 20.36 8.81
C GLY A 98 -5.63 21.36 9.58
N GLN A 99 -6.84 21.69 9.12
CA GLN A 99 -7.83 22.49 9.85
C GLN A 99 -9.10 21.69 10.17
N LEU A 100 -9.30 20.54 9.55
CA LEU A 100 -10.39 19.63 9.88
C LEU A 100 -9.98 18.80 11.10
N GLN A 101 -10.75 18.89 12.19
CA GLN A 101 -10.69 17.85 13.21
C GLN A 101 -10.92 16.50 12.50
N PRO A 102 -10.10 15.47 12.79
CA PRO A 102 -10.25 14.20 12.12
C PRO A 102 -11.65 13.68 12.41
N ASP A 103 -12.43 13.45 11.34
CA ASP A 103 -13.76 12.86 11.46
C ASP A 103 -13.64 11.51 12.20
N SER A 104 -14.63 11.19 13.02
CA SER A 104 -14.67 9.98 13.83
C SER A 104 -14.43 8.71 12.99
N GLY A 105 -14.91 8.69 11.73
CA GLY A 105 -14.64 7.62 10.77
C GLY A 105 -13.17 7.52 10.36
N SER A 106 -12.48 8.65 10.18
CA SER A 106 -11.05 8.68 9.85
C SER A 106 -10.17 8.16 10.98
N VAL A 107 -10.50 8.48 12.24
CA VAL A 107 -9.78 7.96 13.41
C VAL A 107 -9.92 6.43 13.51
N LYS A 108 -11.13 5.90 13.27
CA LYS A 108 -11.36 4.45 13.23
C LYS A 108 -10.55 3.77 12.13
N LEU A 109 -10.46 4.37 10.94
CA LEU A 109 -9.66 3.84 9.81
C LEU A 109 -8.16 3.83 10.10
N ILE A 110 -7.64 4.89 10.73
CA ILE A 110 -6.24 4.94 11.16
C ILE A 110 -5.97 3.84 12.19
N SER A 111 -6.83 3.70 13.20
CA SER A 111 -6.73 2.65 14.22
C SER A 111 -6.76 1.25 13.60
N LEU A 112 -7.69 1.00 12.66
CA LEU A 112 -7.78 -0.26 11.92
C LEU A 112 -6.49 -0.54 11.13
N THR A 113 -5.91 0.48 10.49
CA THR A 113 -4.68 0.33 9.70
C THR A 113 -3.50 -0.06 10.59
N ILE A 114 -3.36 0.56 11.75
CA ILE A 114 -2.32 0.23 12.73
C ILE A 114 -2.51 -1.21 13.23
N MET A 115 -3.73 -1.55 13.65
CA MET A 115 -4.08 -2.90 14.12
C MET A 115 -3.76 -3.96 13.06
N LEU A 116 -4.22 -3.77 11.82
CA LEU A 116 -3.98 -4.70 10.72
C LEU A 116 -2.49 -4.82 10.36
N SER A 117 -1.72 -3.74 10.45
CA SER A 117 -0.28 -3.77 10.19
C SER A 117 0.46 -4.59 11.25
N VAL A 118 0.09 -4.42 12.52
CA VAL A 118 0.63 -5.23 13.62
C VAL A 118 0.25 -6.71 13.45
N MET A 119 -1.03 -6.98 13.18
CA MET A 119 -1.50 -8.36 12.91
C MET A 119 -0.78 -8.97 11.71
N TYR A 120 -0.59 -8.21 10.63
CA TYR A 120 0.12 -8.67 9.45
C TYR A 120 1.53 -9.14 9.83
N ILE A 121 2.30 -8.37 10.59
CA ILE A 121 3.65 -8.76 11.01
C ILE A 121 3.65 -10.08 11.79
N PHE A 122 2.73 -10.25 12.75
CA PHE A 122 2.66 -11.46 13.56
C PHE A 122 2.23 -12.69 12.75
N PHE A 123 1.22 -12.55 11.89
CA PHE A 123 0.66 -13.66 11.12
C PHE A 123 1.39 -13.93 9.80
N PHE A 124 2.22 -13.01 9.32
CA PHE A 124 2.89 -13.08 8.01
C PHE A 124 3.60 -14.40 7.78
N ARG A 125 4.36 -14.87 8.78
CA ARG A 125 5.14 -16.12 8.67
C ARG A 125 4.26 -17.36 8.64
N TYR A 126 3.16 -17.36 9.38
CA TYR A 126 2.27 -18.52 9.51
C TYR A 126 1.30 -18.62 8.34
N VAL A 127 0.64 -17.51 8.00
CA VAL A 127 -0.39 -17.44 6.96
C VAL A 127 0.24 -17.45 5.56
N GLY A 128 1.41 -16.82 5.40
CA GLY A 128 2.13 -16.72 4.14
C GLY A 128 1.85 -15.43 3.38
N PHE A 129 2.76 -15.06 2.50
CA PHE A 129 2.79 -13.76 1.82
C PHE A 129 1.50 -13.49 1.03
N ILE A 130 1.06 -14.45 0.21
CA ILE A 130 -0.11 -14.27 -0.68
C ILE A 130 -1.37 -13.99 0.13
N LEU A 131 -1.69 -14.85 1.10
CA LEU A 131 -2.90 -14.71 1.91
C LEU A 131 -2.85 -13.47 2.80
N ALA A 132 -1.74 -13.28 3.53
CA ALA A 132 -1.62 -12.17 4.47
C ALA A 132 -1.70 -10.82 3.75
N THR A 133 -1.02 -10.68 2.61
CA THR A 133 -1.02 -9.43 1.83
C THR A 133 -2.38 -9.19 1.20
N ASN A 134 -3.02 -10.22 0.64
CA ASN A 134 -4.33 -10.05 0.03
C ASN A 134 -5.40 -9.66 1.07
N ILE A 135 -5.44 -10.32 2.23
CA ILE A 135 -6.39 -10.00 3.30
C ILE A 135 -6.15 -8.57 3.82
N LEU A 136 -4.89 -8.18 4.02
CA LEU A 136 -4.52 -6.84 4.43
C LEU A 136 -5.01 -5.80 3.41
N LEU A 137 -4.61 -5.94 2.15
CA LEU A 137 -4.95 -4.99 1.10
C LEU A 137 -6.45 -4.94 0.85
N PHE A 138 -7.13 -6.08 0.77
CA PHE A 138 -8.58 -6.12 0.60
C PHE A 138 -9.30 -5.36 1.72
N THR A 139 -8.92 -5.63 2.97
CA THR A 139 -9.55 -5.00 4.14
C THR A 139 -9.32 -3.50 4.13
N LEU A 140 -8.09 -3.05 3.88
CA LEU A 140 -7.77 -1.63 3.81
C LEU A 140 -8.52 -0.93 2.67
N ILE A 141 -8.51 -1.50 1.46
CA ILE A 141 -9.17 -0.88 0.29
C ILE A 141 -10.68 -0.83 0.49
N TYR A 142 -11.29 -1.90 1.03
CA TYR A 142 -12.73 -1.97 1.27
C TYR A 142 -13.21 -0.90 2.25
N PHE A 143 -12.61 -0.82 3.44
CA PHE A 143 -13.03 0.15 4.46
C PHE A 143 -12.63 1.58 4.08
N ASN A 144 -11.47 1.78 3.44
CA ASN A 144 -11.05 3.12 3.01
C ASN A 144 -11.95 3.68 1.89
N SER A 145 -12.49 2.80 1.02
CA SER A 145 -13.46 3.22 -0.01
C SER A 145 -14.83 3.64 0.57
N ARG A 146 -15.13 3.23 1.80
CA ARG A 146 -16.40 3.54 2.48
C ARG A 146 -16.29 4.69 3.49
N GLN A 147 -15.07 5.12 3.81
CA GLN A 147 -14.76 6.23 4.73
C GLN A 147 -15.30 6.08 6.18
N ASP A 148 -15.89 4.93 6.52
CA ASP A 148 -16.34 4.61 7.89
C ASP A 148 -16.38 3.08 8.10
N ILE A 149 -16.40 2.68 9.38
CA ILE A 149 -16.49 1.29 9.82
C ILE A 149 -17.80 1.13 10.60
N SER A 150 -18.73 0.35 10.04
CA SER A 150 -19.98 -0.02 10.68
C SER A 150 -20.17 -1.54 10.72
N TRP A 151 -20.82 -2.03 11.78
CA TRP A 151 -21.07 -3.45 11.99
C TRP A 151 -21.90 -4.09 10.87
N ASN A 152 -22.81 -3.32 10.25
CA ASN A 152 -23.63 -3.78 9.13
C ASN A 152 -22.81 -4.11 7.87
N MET A 153 -21.54 -3.71 7.80
CA MET A 153 -20.66 -3.98 6.65
C MET A 153 -19.87 -5.29 6.80
N ILE A 154 -19.79 -5.87 8.01
CA ILE A 154 -18.99 -7.07 8.28
C ILE A 154 -19.42 -8.28 7.43
N PRO A 155 -20.72 -8.56 7.19
CA PRO A 155 -21.12 -9.68 6.33
C PRO A 155 -20.60 -9.52 4.90
N ASN A 156 -20.69 -8.30 4.35
CA ASN A 156 -20.22 -7.99 3.01
C ASN A 156 -18.69 -8.03 2.92
N TRP A 157 -18.00 -7.55 3.96
CA TRP A 157 -16.54 -7.67 4.08
C TRP A 157 -16.11 -9.14 4.12
N GLY A 158 -16.77 -9.99 4.90
CA GLY A 158 -16.46 -11.41 5.00
C GLY A 158 -16.66 -12.15 3.67
N LEU A 159 -17.81 -11.95 3.01
CA LEU A 159 -18.08 -12.53 1.69
C LEU A 159 -17.09 -12.04 0.61
N GLY A 160 -16.82 -10.73 0.59
CA GLY A 160 -15.85 -10.14 -0.34
C GLY A 160 -14.42 -10.63 -0.08
N GLY A 161 -14.04 -10.80 1.19
CA GLY A 161 -12.73 -11.30 1.60
C GLY A 161 -12.53 -12.76 1.22
N LEU A 162 -13.54 -13.61 1.39
CA LEU A 162 -13.53 -14.99 0.93
C LEU A 162 -13.38 -15.07 -0.60
N PHE A 163 -14.18 -14.28 -1.32
CA PHE A 163 -14.12 -14.23 -2.78
C PHE A 163 -12.75 -13.71 -3.28
N SER A 164 -12.22 -12.64 -2.67
CA SER A 164 -10.90 -12.10 -2.99
C SER A 164 -9.79 -13.11 -2.74
N THR A 165 -9.85 -13.83 -1.62
CA THR A 165 -8.86 -14.83 -1.26
C THR A 165 -8.90 -16.01 -2.22
N GLY A 166 -10.10 -16.53 -2.52
CA GLY A 166 -10.28 -17.60 -3.49
C GLY A 166 -9.81 -17.21 -4.89
N PHE A 167 -10.14 -15.99 -5.34
CA PHE A 167 -9.71 -15.48 -6.64
C PHE A 167 -8.19 -15.29 -6.74
N THR A 168 -7.56 -14.78 -5.68
CA THR A 168 -6.10 -14.66 -5.60
C THR A 168 -5.43 -16.02 -5.65
N LEU A 169 -5.91 -17.00 -4.86
CA LEU A 169 -5.40 -18.36 -4.87
C LEU A 169 -5.51 -19.03 -6.24
N LEU A 170 -6.59 -18.75 -6.98
CA LEU A 170 -6.78 -19.25 -8.34
C LEU A 170 -5.73 -18.66 -9.28
N ILE A 171 -5.55 -17.34 -9.29
CA ILE A 171 -4.55 -16.69 -10.16
C ILE A 171 -3.13 -17.15 -9.78
N TYR A 172 -2.81 -17.18 -8.49
CA TYR A 172 -1.56 -17.69 -7.97
C TYR A 172 -1.25 -19.10 -8.48
N SER A 173 -2.23 -20.01 -8.33
CA SER A 173 -2.07 -21.42 -8.70
C SER A 173 -1.87 -21.57 -10.21
N ILE A 174 -2.63 -20.83 -11.02
CA ILE A 174 -2.44 -20.80 -12.48
C ILE A 174 -1.03 -20.28 -12.81
N GLY A 175 -0.61 -19.16 -12.23
CA GLY A 175 0.72 -18.60 -12.46
C GLY A 175 1.84 -19.58 -12.12
N ARG A 176 1.71 -20.32 -11.00
CA ARG A 176 2.68 -21.34 -10.58
C ARG A 176 2.73 -22.52 -11.55
N VAL A 177 1.57 -23.01 -11.98
CA VAL A 177 1.47 -24.09 -12.99
C VAL A 177 2.07 -23.64 -14.32
N THR A 178 1.74 -22.44 -14.80
CA THR A 178 2.29 -21.89 -16.04
C THR A 178 3.81 -21.77 -15.97
N THR A 179 4.35 -21.23 -14.88
CA THR A 179 5.81 -21.10 -14.71
C THR A 179 6.49 -22.47 -14.78
N ARG A 180 5.95 -23.46 -14.06
CA ARG A 180 6.48 -24.83 -14.05
C ARG A 180 6.37 -25.48 -15.44
N PHE A 181 5.25 -25.28 -16.13
CA PHE A 181 5.02 -25.82 -17.47
C PHE A 181 5.96 -25.21 -18.51
N LEU A 182 6.15 -23.89 -18.50
CA LEU A 182 7.09 -23.20 -19.40
C LEU A 182 8.51 -23.70 -19.19
N PHE A 183 8.94 -23.83 -17.92
CA PHE A 183 10.28 -24.30 -17.59
C PHE A 183 10.51 -25.77 -18.01
N LEU A 184 9.57 -26.67 -17.72
CA LEU A 184 9.67 -28.08 -18.11
C LEU A 184 9.65 -28.24 -19.63
N THR A 185 8.83 -27.44 -20.32
CA THR A 185 8.75 -27.46 -21.79
C THR A 185 10.04 -26.94 -22.39
N GLY A 186 10.57 -25.80 -21.93
CA GLY A 186 11.85 -25.24 -22.39
C GLY A 186 13.01 -26.22 -22.21
N LYS A 187 13.05 -26.95 -21.10
CA LYS A 187 14.06 -28.00 -20.86
C LYS A 187 13.91 -29.20 -21.80
N ARG A 188 12.68 -29.64 -22.10
CA ARG A 188 12.43 -30.77 -23.01
C ARG A 188 12.72 -30.43 -24.48
N SER A 189 12.41 -29.21 -24.90
CA SER A 189 12.57 -28.76 -26.29
C SER A 189 13.90 -28.07 -26.58
N ASN A 190 14.80 -27.95 -25.60
CA ASN A 190 16.06 -27.20 -25.69
C ASN A 190 15.87 -25.72 -26.12
N ILE A 191 14.69 -25.13 -25.86
CA ILE A 191 14.44 -23.72 -26.16
C ILE A 191 14.94 -22.86 -25.00
N VAL A 192 16.12 -22.26 -25.19
CA VAL A 192 16.79 -21.39 -24.20
C VAL A 192 15.90 -20.21 -23.77
N LEU A 193 15.09 -19.67 -24.69
CA LEU A 193 14.22 -18.52 -24.44
C LEU A 193 13.12 -18.80 -23.39
N LEU A 194 12.55 -20.02 -23.40
CA LEU A 194 11.51 -20.45 -22.43
C LEU A 194 12.08 -20.77 -21.05
N THR A 195 13.40 -20.92 -20.96
CA THR A 195 14.12 -21.10 -19.70
C THR A 195 14.57 -19.75 -19.12
N ASN A 196 14.54 -18.68 -19.94
CA ASN A 196 14.93 -17.35 -19.51
C ASN A 196 13.90 -16.78 -18.52
N ARG A 197 14.39 -16.44 -17.34
CA ARG A 197 13.67 -15.83 -16.22
C ARG A 197 12.72 -14.72 -16.64
N LEU A 198 13.23 -13.68 -17.30
CA LEU A 198 12.44 -12.49 -17.61
C LEU A 198 11.31 -12.80 -18.60
N VAL A 199 11.56 -13.73 -19.52
CA VAL A 199 10.57 -14.18 -20.50
C VAL A 199 9.48 -15.00 -19.83
N THR A 200 9.83 -15.94 -18.96
CA THR A 200 8.84 -16.72 -18.19
C THR A 200 7.98 -15.82 -17.29
N THR A 201 8.59 -14.87 -16.59
CA THR A 201 7.87 -13.88 -15.78
C THR A 201 6.97 -13.00 -16.63
N GLY A 202 7.47 -12.49 -17.75
CA GLY A 202 6.68 -11.69 -18.69
C GLY A 202 5.46 -12.44 -19.20
N LEU A 203 5.61 -13.70 -19.62
CA LEU A 203 4.52 -14.55 -20.09
C LEU A 203 3.50 -14.85 -18.99
N THR A 204 3.95 -15.17 -17.77
CA THR A 204 3.04 -15.42 -16.65
C THR A 204 2.27 -14.17 -16.25
N CYS A 205 2.92 -13.00 -16.27
CA CYS A 205 2.29 -11.70 -16.03
C CYS A 205 1.26 -11.37 -17.13
N ALA A 206 1.59 -11.60 -18.40
CA ALA A 206 0.67 -11.40 -19.52
C ALA A 206 -0.57 -12.31 -19.40
N LEU A 207 -0.38 -13.58 -19.04
CA LEU A 207 -1.48 -14.52 -18.81
C LEU A 207 -2.35 -14.10 -17.61
N ALA A 208 -1.73 -13.71 -16.50
CA ALA A 208 -2.46 -13.21 -15.33
C ALA A 208 -3.27 -11.96 -15.69
N THR A 209 -2.69 -11.03 -16.44
CA THR A 209 -3.38 -9.82 -16.92
C THR A 209 -4.55 -10.17 -17.83
N LEU A 210 -4.40 -11.15 -18.73
CA LEU A 210 -5.47 -11.61 -19.60
C LEU A 210 -6.63 -12.22 -18.80
N ILE A 211 -6.34 -13.10 -17.83
CA ILE A 211 -7.34 -13.67 -16.92
C ILE A 211 -8.06 -12.55 -16.16
N PHE A 212 -7.31 -11.55 -15.69
CA PHE A 212 -7.85 -10.42 -14.95
C PHE A 212 -8.80 -9.57 -15.81
N LEU A 213 -8.44 -9.31 -17.07
CA LEU A 213 -9.29 -8.59 -18.03
C LEU A 213 -10.57 -9.37 -18.36
N ILE A 214 -10.47 -10.69 -18.55
CA ILE A 214 -11.63 -11.56 -18.77
C ILE A 214 -12.57 -11.51 -17.56
N ALA A 215 -12.02 -11.67 -16.35
CA ALA A 215 -12.81 -11.59 -15.12
C ALA A 215 -13.50 -10.24 -14.97
N LEU A 216 -12.80 -9.13 -15.27
CA LEU A 216 -13.34 -7.78 -15.22
C LEU A 216 -14.48 -7.57 -16.24
N PHE A 217 -14.35 -8.13 -17.44
CA PHE A 217 -15.39 -8.11 -18.46
C PHE A 217 -16.66 -8.86 -18.02
N PHE A 218 -16.50 -10.08 -17.49
CA PHE A 218 -17.62 -10.88 -16.97
C PHE A 218 -18.34 -10.16 -15.81
N VAL A 219 -17.57 -9.61 -14.87
CA VAL A 219 -18.11 -8.88 -13.71
C VAL A 219 -18.90 -7.65 -14.17
N ARG A 220 -18.35 -6.84 -15.08
CA ARG A 220 -19.07 -5.66 -15.61
C ARG A 220 -20.37 -6.04 -16.31
N LYS A 221 -20.41 -7.21 -16.97
CA LYS A 221 -21.59 -7.72 -17.66
C LYS A 221 -22.69 -8.16 -16.70
N PHE A 222 -22.33 -8.86 -15.61
CA PHE A 222 -23.30 -9.50 -14.71
C PHE A 222 -23.67 -8.68 -13.47
N LEU A 223 -22.77 -7.84 -12.93
CA LEU A 223 -22.99 -7.13 -11.66
C LEU A 223 -23.31 -5.65 -11.89
N ARG A 224 -24.59 -5.36 -12.14
CA ARG A 224 -25.13 -4.00 -12.29
C ARG A 224 -25.67 -3.48 -10.95
N GLY A 225 -24.78 -3.06 -10.04
CA GLY A 225 -25.17 -2.42 -8.77
C GLY A 225 -24.05 -1.61 -8.11
N THR A 226 -24.37 -0.45 -7.54
CA THR A 226 -23.43 0.46 -6.86
C THR A 226 -22.65 -0.17 -5.70
N PRO A 227 -23.27 -0.94 -4.77
CA PRO A 227 -22.52 -1.54 -3.65
C PRO A 227 -21.62 -2.70 -4.11
N ALA A 228 -22.06 -3.47 -5.12
CA ALA A 228 -21.27 -4.55 -5.72
C ALA A 228 -20.03 -3.99 -6.43
N LYS A 229 -20.14 -2.82 -7.09
CA LYS A 229 -18.99 -2.17 -7.72
C LYS A 229 -17.86 -1.91 -6.71
N ILE A 230 -18.12 -1.26 -5.57
CA ILE A 230 -17.07 -0.94 -4.58
C ILE A 230 -16.36 -2.22 -4.10
N LEU A 231 -17.14 -3.25 -3.79
CA LEU A 231 -16.61 -4.55 -3.36
C LEU A 231 -15.72 -5.18 -4.44
N MET A 232 -16.16 -5.17 -5.69
CA MET A 232 -15.37 -5.72 -6.80
C MET A 232 -14.08 -4.92 -7.05
N HIS A 233 -14.10 -3.59 -6.94
CA HIS A 233 -12.89 -2.79 -7.07
C HIS A 233 -11.87 -3.15 -5.99
N ALA A 234 -12.32 -3.32 -4.74
CA ALA A 234 -11.46 -3.77 -3.65
C ALA A 234 -10.85 -5.16 -3.91
N VAL A 235 -11.66 -6.12 -4.37
CA VAL A 235 -11.21 -7.48 -4.74
C VAL A 235 -10.13 -7.42 -5.81
N PHE A 236 -10.39 -6.72 -6.92
CA PHE A 236 -9.48 -6.65 -8.04
C PHE A 236 -8.18 -5.95 -7.66
N ILE A 237 -8.24 -4.77 -7.03
CA ILE A 237 -7.03 -4.03 -6.66
C ILE A 237 -6.19 -4.85 -5.68
N ALA A 238 -6.79 -5.49 -4.68
CA ALA A 238 -6.07 -6.33 -3.72
C ALA A 238 -5.39 -7.53 -4.40
N THR A 239 -6.14 -8.26 -5.23
CA THR A 239 -5.64 -9.44 -5.94
C THR A 239 -4.52 -9.06 -6.91
N GLY A 240 -4.75 -8.04 -7.75
CA GLY A 240 -3.79 -7.59 -8.75
C GLY A 240 -2.51 -7.05 -8.12
N SER A 241 -2.63 -6.28 -7.03
CA SER A 241 -1.46 -5.77 -6.30
C SER A 241 -0.68 -6.90 -5.63
N THR A 242 -1.36 -7.85 -5.01
CA THR A 242 -0.72 -9.00 -4.34
C THR A 242 0.03 -9.88 -5.35
N GLU A 243 -0.59 -10.20 -6.47
CA GLU A 243 0.03 -10.99 -7.54
C GLU A 243 1.19 -10.25 -8.20
N PHE A 244 1.03 -8.95 -8.47
CA PHE A 244 2.12 -8.15 -9.01
C PHE A 244 3.32 -8.13 -8.07
N LEU A 245 3.10 -7.87 -6.77
CA LEU A 245 4.17 -7.91 -5.77
C LEU A 245 4.79 -9.31 -5.69
N TYR A 246 3.98 -10.37 -5.72
CA TYR A 246 4.49 -11.74 -5.73
C TYR A 246 5.39 -12.00 -6.94
N LEU A 247 4.95 -11.69 -8.15
CA LEU A 247 5.72 -11.91 -9.37
C LEU A 247 7.04 -11.12 -9.36
N VAL A 248 6.99 -9.85 -8.96
CA VAL A 248 8.17 -8.99 -8.86
C VAL A 248 9.14 -9.55 -7.82
N PHE A 249 8.72 -9.78 -6.58
CA PHE A 249 9.63 -10.24 -5.53
C PHE A 249 10.11 -11.68 -5.76
N ARG A 250 9.20 -12.61 -6.04
CA ARG A 250 9.55 -14.02 -6.20
C ARG A 250 10.30 -14.28 -7.49
N GLN A 251 9.80 -13.75 -8.62
CA GLN A 251 10.36 -14.09 -9.92
C GLN A 251 11.42 -13.10 -10.38
N VAL A 252 11.27 -11.78 -10.20
CA VAL A 252 12.26 -10.76 -10.65
C VAL A 252 13.39 -10.52 -9.64
N PHE A 253 13.14 -10.71 -8.35
CA PHE A 253 14.16 -10.55 -7.29
C PHE A 253 14.57 -11.82 -6.57
N TRP A 254 13.92 -12.97 -6.84
CA TRP A 254 14.23 -14.26 -6.19
C TRP A 254 14.13 -14.24 -4.66
N VAL A 255 13.32 -13.33 -4.14
CA VAL A 255 13.08 -13.25 -2.70
C VAL A 255 12.35 -14.52 -2.25
N SER A 256 12.85 -15.12 -1.19
CA SER A 256 12.16 -16.21 -0.51
C SER A 256 11.01 -15.65 0.32
N LEU A 257 9.85 -15.48 -0.33
CA LEU A 257 8.61 -15.07 0.34
C LEU A 257 8.09 -16.19 1.25
N ALA A 258 7.49 -15.81 2.36
CA ALA A 258 6.88 -16.75 3.30
C ALA A 258 5.78 -17.57 2.59
N GLN A 259 5.97 -18.89 2.52
CA GLN A 259 4.98 -19.82 1.94
C GLN A 259 3.75 -19.95 2.84
N GLY A 260 3.97 -19.96 4.17
CA GLY A 260 2.90 -20.10 5.16
C GLY A 260 2.13 -21.39 4.97
N ILE A 261 0.80 -21.29 4.86
CA ILE A 261 -0.12 -22.43 4.71
C ILE A 261 -0.16 -22.95 3.27
N ILE A 262 0.20 -22.11 2.28
CA ILE A 262 0.19 -22.51 0.88
C ILE A 262 1.49 -23.23 0.54
N THR A 263 1.42 -24.54 0.39
CA THR A 263 2.60 -25.39 0.14
C THR A 263 2.80 -25.76 -1.34
N TRP A 264 1.75 -25.71 -2.16
CA TRP A 264 1.77 -26.18 -3.56
C TRP A 264 2.20 -25.13 -4.57
#